data_AF-A0A259FYQ4-F1
#
_entry.id   AF-A0A259FYQ4-F1
#
_cell.length_a   1.000
_cell.length_b   1.000
_cell.length_c   1.000
_cell.angle_alpha   90.00
_cell.angle_beta   90.00
_cell.angle_gamma   90.00
#
_symmetry.space_group_name_H-M   'P 1'
#
loop_
_entity.id
_entity.type
_entity.pdbx_description
1 polymer ?
#
loop_
_entity_poly.entity_id
_entity_poly.type
_entity_poly.pdbx_seq_one_letter_code
_entity_poly.pdbx_strand_id
1 'polypeptide(L)'
;MNRMTQSLLVAATTGFLLSACATPPKTAATKTYHVKSQKLVFGGTFSPDANELIITVNDDPIMKGGFPPYTPTQNLNGSYKNIQISAHCYFGSVLGSKGGKFGLIAGMIQSANSSSADKCDLTVNAKAAETLYF
;
A
#
# COMPACT_ATOMS: atom_id res chain seq x y z
N MET A 1 -60.09 31.08 34.29
CA MET A 1 -59.35 31.51 33.09
C MET A 1 -57.95 31.89 33.53
N ASN A 2 -56.92 31.17 33.08
CA ASN A 2 -55.58 31.70 32.84
C ASN A 2 -54.79 30.71 31.98
N ARG A 3 -54.29 31.22 30.86
CA ARG A 3 -53.53 30.53 29.82
C ARG A 3 -52.01 30.67 30.08
N MET A 4 -51.26 29.89 29.30
CA MET A 4 -49.87 30.07 28.83
C MET A 4 -48.82 29.30 29.65
N THR A 5 -48.40 28.10 29.21
CA THR A 5 -47.31 27.78 28.25
C THR A 5 -45.93 28.27 28.67
N GLN A 6 -45.00 27.34 28.91
CA GLN A 6 -43.58 27.54 28.62
C GLN A 6 -42.81 26.19 28.45
N SER A 7 -42.62 25.88 27.18
CA SER A 7 -41.53 25.16 26.47
C SER A 7 -40.59 24.22 27.24
N LEU A 8 -40.71 22.92 26.93
CA LEU A 8 -39.64 21.93 27.08
C LEU A 8 -38.52 22.22 26.07
N LEU A 9 -37.32 22.55 26.55
CA LEU A 9 -36.08 22.55 25.76
C LEU A 9 -35.51 21.13 25.74
N VAL A 10 -35.74 20.39 24.65
CA VAL A 10 -35.01 19.16 24.35
C VAL A 10 -33.80 19.54 23.50
N ALA A 11 -32.64 19.70 24.15
CA ALA A 11 -31.37 19.85 23.46
C ALA A 11 -30.95 18.49 22.89
N ALA A 12 -31.30 18.23 21.62
CA ALA A 12 -30.79 17.10 20.87
C ALA A 12 -29.30 17.35 20.56
N THR A 13 -28.41 16.83 21.39
CA THR A 13 -26.98 16.72 21.06
C THR A 13 -26.82 15.67 19.96
N THR A 14 -26.86 16.11 18.71
CA THR A 14 -26.47 15.32 17.55
C THR A 14 -24.97 15.01 17.64
N GLY A 15 -24.64 13.86 18.19
CA GLY A 15 -23.29 13.30 18.13
C GLY A 15 -22.93 13.00 16.68
N PHE A 16 -22.12 13.87 16.06
CA PHE A 16 -21.44 13.56 14.81
C PHE A 16 -20.46 12.41 15.09
N LEU A 17 -20.86 11.18 14.75
CA LEU A 17 -19.93 10.06 14.65
C LEU A 17 -18.95 10.39 13.51
N LEU A 18 -17.74 10.83 13.87
CA LEU A 18 -16.63 10.96 12.92
C LEU A 18 -16.29 9.56 12.40
N SER A 19 -16.91 9.16 11.30
CA SER A 19 -16.47 8.03 10.50
C SER A 19 -15.13 8.41 9.85
N ALA A 20 -14.03 8.18 10.55
CA ALA A 20 -12.71 8.24 9.94
C ALA A 20 -12.61 7.10 8.91
N CYS A 21 -12.80 7.41 7.63
CA CYS A 21 -12.57 6.46 6.55
C CYS A 21 -11.08 6.18 6.46
N ALA A 22 -10.65 5.00 6.94
CA ALA A 22 -9.30 4.48 6.69
C ALA A 22 -9.12 4.20 5.20
N THR A 23 -7.93 4.46 4.67
CA THR A 23 -7.59 4.13 3.28
C THR A 23 -7.46 2.61 3.17
N PRO A 24 -8.23 1.93 2.29
CA PRO A 24 -8.13 0.49 2.16
C PRO A 24 -6.72 0.07 1.69
N PRO A 25 -6.21 -1.07 2.17
CA PRO A 25 -4.98 -1.64 1.65
C PRO A 25 -5.09 -1.95 0.15
N LYS A 26 -3.99 -1.77 -0.56
CA LYS A 26 -3.80 -2.20 -1.94
C LYS A 26 -3.31 -3.64 -1.96
N THR A 27 -3.85 -4.46 -2.85
CA THR A 27 -3.50 -5.88 -2.92
C THR A 27 -3.01 -6.20 -4.32
N ALA A 28 -1.85 -6.83 -4.41
CA ALA A 28 -1.29 -7.21 -5.70
C ALA A 28 -2.01 -8.42 -6.30
N ALA A 29 -2.17 -8.39 -7.64
CA ALA A 29 -2.56 -9.59 -8.38
C ALA A 29 -1.47 -10.67 -8.24
N THR A 30 -1.87 -11.88 -7.83
CA THR A 30 -0.92 -12.96 -7.59
C THR A 30 -0.21 -13.38 -8.88
N LYS A 31 1.06 -13.77 -8.76
CA LYS A 31 1.90 -14.21 -9.88
C LYS A 31 2.54 -15.54 -9.56
N THR A 32 2.51 -16.47 -10.51
CA THR A 32 3.11 -17.79 -10.34
C THR A 32 4.47 -17.83 -11.02
N TYR A 33 5.49 -18.24 -10.28
CA TYR A 33 6.85 -18.44 -10.79
C TYR A 33 7.31 -19.87 -10.51
N HIS A 34 8.00 -20.46 -11.47
CA HIS A 34 8.54 -21.82 -11.34
C HIS A 34 10.05 -21.75 -11.19
N VAL A 35 10.56 -22.28 -10.07
CA VAL A 35 11.99 -22.42 -9.82
C VAL A 35 12.32 -23.89 -9.56
N LYS A 36 13.11 -24.48 -10.46
CA LYS A 36 13.37 -25.94 -10.47
C LYS A 36 12.03 -26.70 -10.48
N SER A 37 11.78 -27.54 -9.47
CA SER A 37 10.54 -28.31 -9.28
C SER A 37 9.56 -27.68 -8.28
N GLN A 38 9.76 -26.41 -7.90
CA GLN A 38 8.92 -25.71 -6.94
C GLN A 38 8.09 -24.62 -7.62
N LYS A 39 6.79 -24.59 -7.31
CA LYS A 39 5.88 -23.51 -7.69
C LYS A 39 5.83 -22.48 -6.56
N LEU A 40 6.13 -21.23 -6.88
CA LEU A 40 6.01 -20.09 -5.99
C LEU A 40 4.84 -19.23 -6.45
N VAL A 41 3.94 -18.89 -5.54
CA VAL A 41 2.84 -17.94 -5.79
C VAL A 41 3.17 -16.65 -5.05
N PHE A 42 3.62 -15.63 -5.78
CA PHE A 42 3.89 -14.32 -5.24
C PHE A 42 2.60 -13.53 -5.05
N GLY A 43 2.50 -12.84 -3.91
CA GLY A 43 1.46 -11.88 -3.61
C GLY A 43 2.02 -10.72 -2.79
N GLY A 44 1.15 -9.78 -2.45
CA GLY A 44 1.54 -8.70 -1.55
C GLY A 44 0.39 -7.76 -1.22
N THR A 45 0.57 -7.02 -0.13
CA THR A 45 -0.35 -5.98 0.32
C THR A 45 0.42 -4.72 0.70
N PHE A 46 -0.17 -3.57 0.42
CA PHE A 46 0.33 -2.27 0.88
C PHE A 46 -0.76 -1.51 1.61
N SER A 47 -0.52 -1.16 2.87
CA SER A 47 -1.42 -0.36 3.70
C SER A 47 -0.92 1.08 3.74
N PRO A 48 -1.58 2.04 3.03
CA PRO A 48 -1.09 3.42 2.95
C PRO A 48 -1.04 4.12 4.31
N ASP A 49 -2.07 3.92 5.14
CA ASP A 49 -2.19 4.55 6.45
C ASP A 49 -1.11 4.07 7.44
N ALA A 50 -0.74 2.78 7.35
CA ALA A 50 0.33 2.18 8.15
C ALA A 50 1.71 2.33 7.51
N ASN A 51 1.79 2.80 6.26
CA ASN A 51 2.99 2.78 5.43
C ASN A 51 3.69 1.42 5.45
N GLU A 52 2.91 0.36 5.25
CA GLU A 52 3.36 -1.02 5.43
C GLU A 52 3.18 -1.81 4.13
N LEU A 53 4.28 -2.32 3.59
CA LEU A 53 4.34 -3.21 2.44
C LEU A 53 4.74 -4.61 2.90
N ILE A 54 3.93 -5.61 2.53
CA ILE A 54 4.19 -7.02 2.78
C ILE A 54 4.22 -7.75 1.43
N ILE A 55 5.23 -8.59 1.23
CA ILE A 55 5.31 -9.51 0.08
C ILE A 55 5.20 -10.94 0.60
N THR A 56 4.36 -11.74 -0.06
CA THR A 56 4.08 -13.12 0.31
C THR A 56 4.56 -14.10 -0.76
N VAL A 57 4.84 -15.33 -0.33
CA VAL A 57 5.08 -16.49 -1.20
C VAL A 57 4.24 -17.66 -0.72
N ASN A 58 3.33 -18.14 -1.55
CA ASN A 58 2.33 -19.15 -1.16
C ASN A 58 1.59 -18.74 0.13
N ASP A 59 1.17 -17.47 0.18
CA ASP A 59 0.51 -16.81 1.31
C ASP A 59 1.35 -16.61 2.59
N ASP A 60 2.58 -17.13 2.62
CA ASP A 60 3.52 -16.88 3.72
C ASP A 60 4.18 -15.49 3.57
N PRO A 61 4.13 -14.59 4.58
CA PRO A 61 4.80 -13.30 4.51
C PRO A 61 6.31 -13.46 4.67
N ILE A 62 7.05 -13.16 3.61
CA ILE A 62 8.52 -13.34 3.58
C ILE A 62 9.30 -12.04 3.67
N MET A 63 8.65 -10.91 3.36
CA MET A 63 9.26 -9.59 3.39
C MET A 63 8.25 -8.57 3.90
N LYS A 64 8.74 -7.65 4.72
CA LYS A 64 7.96 -6.55 5.29
C LYS A 64 8.83 -5.29 5.32
N GLY A 65 8.25 -4.15 4.98
CA GLY A 65 8.90 -2.85 5.08
C GLY A 65 7.94 -1.69 4.92
N GLY A 66 8.49 -0.49 4.87
CA GLY A 66 7.73 0.74 4.61
C GLY A 66 8.56 1.70 3.78
N PHE A 67 7.90 2.66 3.13
CA PHE A 67 8.58 3.64 2.30
C PHE A 67 9.11 4.78 3.17
N PRO A 68 10.38 5.18 3.05
CA PRO A 68 10.87 6.37 3.72
C PRO A 68 10.06 7.61 3.32
N PRO A 69 9.97 8.64 4.18
CA PRO A 69 9.32 9.89 3.83
C PRO A 69 9.89 10.45 2.51
N TYR A 70 8.99 10.80 1.58
CA TYR A 70 9.33 11.43 0.29
C TYR A 70 10.15 10.57 -0.68
N THR A 71 10.32 9.27 -0.38
CA THR A 71 11.01 8.32 -1.25
C THR A 71 10.00 7.28 -1.73
N PRO A 72 9.70 7.20 -3.04
CA PRO A 72 8.73 6.25 -3.56
C PRO A 72 9.29 4.85 -3.74
N THR A 73 10.57 4.64 -3.47
CA THR A 73 11.25 3.36 -3.68
C THR A 73 11.55 2.64 -2.37
N GLN A 74 11.50 1.31 -2.40
CA GLN A 74 11.87 0.46 -1.29
C GLN A 74 12.49 -0.84 -1.80
N ASN A 75 13.61 -1.23 -1.21
CA ASN A 75 14.26 -2.51 -1.49
C ASN A 75 14.01 -3.47 -0.33
N LEU A 76 13.51 -4.66 -0.64
CA LEU A 76 13.27 -5.72 0.33
C LEU A 76 14.05 -6.96 -0.07
N ASN A 77 14.58 -7.66 0.94
CA ASN A 77 15.27 -8.92 0.77
C ASN A 77 14.70 -9.93 1.75
N GLY A 78 14.53 -11.17 1.30
CA GLY A 78 14.00 -12.27 2.09
C GLY A 78 14.46 -13.62 1.55
N SER A 79 14.00 -14.68 2.19
CA SER A 79 14.25 -16.04 1.77
C SER A 79 13.02 -16.90 2.00
N TYR A 80 12.73 -17.80 1.06
CA TYR A 80 11.66 -18.78 1.18
C TYR A 80 12.23 -20.17 0.91
N LYS A 81 12.22 -21.07 1.91
CA LYS A 81 12.74 -22.44 1.76
C LYS A 81 14.14 -22.50 1.11
N ASN A 82 15.06 -21.64 1.58
CA ASN A 82 16.43 -21.46 1.07
C ASN A 82 16.53 -20.90 -0.36
N ILE A 83 15.46 -20.33 -0.89
CA ILE A 83 15.46 -19.59 -2.15
C ILE A 83 15.54 -18.11 -1.81
N GLN A 84 16.58 -17.43 -2.29
CA GLN A 84 16.75 -16.01 -2.05
C GLN A 84 15.78 -15.22 -2.93
N ILE A 85 15.02 -14.31 -2.32
CA ILE A 85 14.02 -13.50 -3.00
C ILE A 85 14.27 -12.05 -2.61
N SER A 86 14.26 -11.18 -3.60
CA SER A 86 14.35 -9.74 -3.38
C SER A 86 13.32 -9.01 -4.22
N ALA A 87 12.89 -7.86 -3.71
CA ALA A 87 11.88 -7.02 -4.33
C ALA A 87 12.41 -5.59 -4.41
N HIS A 88 12.39 -5.03 -5.62
CA HIS A 88 12.62 -3.61 -5.85
C HIS A 88 11.26 -2.95 -6.12
N CYS A 89 10.76 -2.20 -5.14
CA CYS A 89 9.42 -1.63 -5.17
C CYS A 89 9.46 -0.13 -5.48
N TYR A 90 8.50 0.31 -6.27
CA TYR A 90 8.23 1.72 -6.58
C TYR A 90 6.73 2.00 -6.42
N PHE A 91 6.37 2.93 -5.56
CA PHE A 91 5.00 3.31 -5.29
C PHE A 91 4.81 4.80 -5.57
N GLY A 92 4.24 5.11 -6.73
CA GLY A 92 3.88 6.47 -7.10
C GLY A 92 2.85 7.07 -6.14
N SER A 93 2.01 6.22 -5.53
CA SER A 93 1.00 6.68 -4.55
C SER A 93 1.58 7.25 -3.26
N VAL A 94 2.82 6.86 -2.90
CA VAL A 94 3.56 7.46 -1.76
C VAL A 94 3.86 8.95 -2.02
N LEU A 95 3.98 9.35 -3.28
CA LEU A 95 4.16 10.75 -3.66
C LEU A 95 2.82 11.50 -3.77
N GLY A 96 1.79 10.84 -4.31
CA GLY A 96 0.46 11.44 -4.54
C GLY A 96 -0.33 11.71 -3.26
N SER A 97 -0.16 10.91 -2.22
CA SER A 97 -0.89 11.03 -0.94
C SER A 97 -0.52 12.25 -0.09
N LYS A 98 0.53 13.02 -0.45
CA LYS A 98 1.02 14.20 0.30
C LYS A 98 0.70 15.55 -0.36
N GLY A 99 -0.47 15.64 -1.01
CA GLY A 99 -0.90 16.78 -1.84
C GLY A 99 -0.65 18.18 -1.25
N GLY A 100 -0.16 19.10 -2.09
CA GLY A 100 -0.08 20.53 -1.78
C GLY A 100 1.12 21.22 -2.45
N LYS A 101 2.34 20.76 -2.20
CA LYS A 101 3.58 21.28 -2.81
C LYS A 101 4.31 20.26 -3.69
N PHE A 102 3.96 18.98 -3.57
CA PHE A 102 4.64 17.86 -4.23
C PHE A 102 3.93 17.35 -5.48
N GLY A 103 2.75 17.88 -5.85
CA GLY A 103 2.09 17.52 -7.12
C GLY A 103 2.95 17.85 -8.34
N LEU A 104 3.78 18.90 -8.24
CA LEU A 104 4.76 19.27 -9.27
C LEU A 104 5.96 18.31 -9.31
N ILE A 105 6.38 17.79 -8.14
CA ILE A 105 7.51 16.86 -7.97
C ILE A 105 7.11 15.43 -8.36
N ALA A 106 5.88 15.03 -8.05
CA ALA A 106 5.28 13.79 -8.52
C ALA A 106 5.19 13.80 -10.06
N GLY A 107 4.79 14.92 -10.67
CA GLY A 107 4.74 15.06 -12.13
C GLY A 107 6.08 14.88 -12.83
N MET A 108 7.17 15.40 -12.27
CA MET A 108 8.52 15.25 -12.86
C MET A 108 9.16 13.87 -12.61
N ILE A 109 8.88 13.22 -11.47
CA ILE A 109 9.36 11.85 -11.22
C ILE A 109 8.52 10.83 -12.01
N GLN A 110 7.22 11.06 -12.16
CA GLN A 110 6.29 10.29 -12.99
C GLN A 110 6.51 10.51 -14.49
N SER A 111 7.05 11.66 -14.92
CA SER A 111 7.47 11.85 -16.32
C SER A 111 8.80 11.16 -16.63
N ALA A 112 9.68 10.98 -15.63
CA ALA A 112 10.97 10.31 -15.78
C ALA A 112 10.88 8.78 -15.61
N ASN A 113 10.01 8.29 -14.72
CA ASN A 113 9.63 6.89 -14.59
C ASN A 113 8.24 6.74 -15.19
N SER A 114 8.15 6.23 -16.41
CA SER A 114 6.93 6.02 -17.23
C SER A 114 5.84 5.11 -16.59
N SER A 115 5.88 4.88 -15.28
CA SER A 115 4.92 4.10 -14.54
C SER A 115 4.49 4.87 -13.29
N SER A 116 3.25 5.37 -13.31
CA SER A 116 2.55 5.86 -12.12
C SER A 116 1.98 4.73 -11.26
N ALA A 117 2.19 3.48 -11.68
CA ALA A 117 1.66 2.30 -11.02
C ALA A 117 2.53 1.91 -9.83
N ASP A 118 1.86 1.50 -8.76
CA ASP A 118 2.53 0.91 -7.61
C ASP A 118 2.94 -0.52 -7.98
N LYS A 119 4.24 -0.81 -7.88
CA LYS A 119 4.77 -2.10 -8.31
C LYS A 119 5.96 -2.56 -7.50
N CYS A 120 6.21 -3.87 -7.54
CA CYS A 120 7.43 -4.50 -7.06
C CYS A 120 7.98 -5.46 -8.10
N ASP A 121 9.19 -5.18 -8.57
CA ASP A 121 9.95 -6.06 -9.45
C ASP A 121 10.68 -7.10 -8.58
N LEU A 122 10.32 -8.37 -8.74
CA LEU A 122 10.83 -9.49 -7.96
C LEU A 122 11.97 -10.19 -8.67
N THR A 123 12.96 -10.59 -7.89
CA THR A 123 14.04 -11.46 -8.35
C THR A 123 14.18 -12.68 -7.45
N VAL A 124 14.43 -13.84 -8.07
CA VAL A 124 14.64 -15.13 -7.41
C VAL A 124 16.06 -15.59 -7.71
N ASN A 125 16.87 -15.81 -6.66
CA ASN A 125 18.30 -16.14 -6.78
C ASN A 125 19.05 -15.20 -7.74
N ALA A 126 18.85 -13.88 -7.56
CA ALA A 126 19.41 -12.80 -8.39
C ALA A 126 18.98 -12.81 -9.88
N LYS A 127 17.97 -13.60 -10.26
CA LYS A 127 17.38 -13.57 -11.61
C LYS A 127 16.02 -12.90 -11.58
N ALA A 128 15.70 -12.11 -12.61
CA ALA A 128 14.37 -11.54 -12.79
C ALA A 128 13.31 -12.66 -12.76
N ALA A 129 12.26 -12.45 -11.98
CA ALA A 129 11.16 -13.40 -11.83
C ALA A 129 9.85 -12.82 -12.36
N GLU A 130 9.24 -11.90 -11.61
CA GLU A 130 7.90 -11.38 -11.91
C GLU A 130 7.75 -9.95 -11.38
N THR A 131 6.76 -9.21 -11.89
CA THR A 131 6.37 -7.91 -11.36
C THR A 131 4.99 -7.99 -10.72
N LEU A 132 4.90 -7.62 -9.44
CA LEU A 132 3.63 -7.42 -8.74
C LEU A 132 3.15 -6.00 -8.97
N TYR A 133 1.88 -5.83 -9.34
CA TYR A 133 1.21 -4.54 -9.48
C TYR A 133 0.14 -4.43 -8.39
N PHE A 134 0.12 -3.30 -7.70
CA PHE A 134 -0.71 -2.99 -6.52
C PHE A 134 -1.76 -1.91 -6.84
#